data_AF-A0A0W1AJG4-F1
#
_entry.id   AF-A0A0W1AJG4-F1
#
_cell.length_a   1.000
_cell.length_b   1.000
_cell.length_c   1.000
_cell.angle_alpha   90.00
_cell.angle_beta   90.00
_cell.angle_gamma   90.00
#
_symmetry.space_group_name_H-M   'P 1'
#
loop_
_entity.id
_entity.type
_entity.pdbx_description
1 polymer ?
#
loop_
_entity_poly.entity_id
_entity_poly.type
_entity_poly.pdbx_seq_one_letter_code
_entity_poly.pdbx_strand_id
1 'polypeptide(L)'
;MPLYKTICDQLNHAGFQFTKDTLRNFDIIEYMVLEAVGALHPLKDKPLLSVFRLGHTSNCLFEDSQKRSSLEFGFKKNSSDSGQSAISEEDGFDLIDKVKAIEVKFPKSTHDSEHFYYNHFNTLYAVIMLDDDIEKAIRSSSVFLAAGDLSQFDLGSLLLLRKKLACYQIADANIKALSIDLSDRITDYMNSHFDRQLIAQTEPEAQKQFNLMIAITKEEHRFNQIFRRLSYRLSELTNKGTPFFESSIIPHGPISNVRYNSNYAKIASIAKSLTTTLRAARNDFFNNPVSQERVIQFQTICIDAITHAKGEFAKFRGFANWYNELNPVLQSIIQCIRTIAGIIAGLTVIPAIFTEMYTERGYIGTFFSNKTGSLKELERFEQGLVAKEGIFDRLKTEITLELPEFNAFLKP
;
A
#
# COMPACT_ATOMS: atom_id res chain seq x y z
N MET A 1 -13.01 2.27 27.37
CA MET A 1 -12.08 2.07 26.24
C MET A 1 -11.45 0.68 26.34
N PRO A 2 -11.95 -0.31 25.60
CA PRO A 2 -11.42 -1.68 25.65
C PRO A 2 -9.96 -1.77 25.20
N LEU A 3 -9.57 -1.05 24.14
CA LEU A 3 -8.21 -1.14 23.56
C LEU A 3 -7.08 -0.76 24.55
N TYR A 4 -7.13 0.43 25.15
CA TYR A 4 -6.15 0.81 26.19
C TYR A 4 -6.21 -0.09 27.42
N LYS A 5 -7.37 -0.66 27.76
CA LYS A 5 -7.48 -1.62 28.86
C LYS A 5 -6.67 -2.87 28.53
N THR A 6 -6.81 -3.42 27.32
CA THR A 6 -6.06 -4.58 26.86
C THR A 6 -4.54 -4.37 26.94
N ILE A 7 -4.04 -3.21 26.49
CA ILE A 7 -2.61 -2.88 26.58
C ILE A 7 -2.17 -2.72 28.04
N CYS A 8 -2.95 -1.98 28.84
CA CYS A 8 -2.68 -1.72 30.24
C CYS A 8 -2.62 -3.02 31.07
N ASP A 9 -3.59 -3.91 30.88
CA ASP A 9 -3.66 -5.19 31.59
C ASP A 9 -2.42 -6.05 31.25
N GLN A 10 -2.01 -6.08 29.98
CA GLN A 10 -0.82 -6.81 29.53
C GLN A 10 0.47 -6.25 30.11
N LEU A 11 0.66 -4.93 30.06
CA LEU A 11 1.83 -4.25 30.63
C LEU A 11 1.90 -4.42 32.15
N ASN A 12 0.78 -4.25 32.85
CA ASN A 12 0.70 -4.44 34.30
C ASN A 12 1.04 -5.89 34.69
N HIS A 13 0.61 -6.88 33.90
CA HIS A 13 0.97 -8.28 34.12
C HIS A 13 2.49 -8.53 34.01
N ALA A 14 3.17 -7.79 33.13
CA ALA A 14 4.63 -7.81 33.02
C ALA A 14 5.36 -6.94 34.08
N GLY A 15 4.64 -6.32 35.02
CA GLY A 15 5.19 -5.50 36.09
C GLY A 15 5.31 -4.01 35.77
N PHE A 16 4.87 -3.57 34.58
CA PHE A 16 4.90 -2.17 34.19
C PHE A 16 3.62 -1.46 34.62
N GLN A 17 3.69 -0.65 35.69
CA GLN A 17 2.54 0.01 36.29
C GLN A 17 2.09 1.23 35.47
N PHE A 18 1.25 1.00 34.47
CA PHE A 18 0.65 2.08 33.67
C PHE A 18 -0.84 2.22 33.96
N THR A 19 -1.34 3.46 33.82
CA THR A 19 -2.78 3.73 33.78
C THR A 19 -3.22 3.95 32.34
N LYS A 20 -4.54 3.82 32.09
CA LYS A 20 -5.11 4.11 30.76
C LYS A 20 -4.85 5.56 30.32
N ASP A 21 -4.87 6.51 31.25
CA ASP A 21 -4.62 7.92 30.95
C ASP A 21 -3.15 8.19 30.65
N THR A 22 -2.23 7.49 31.32
CA THR A 22 -0.81 7.51 30.96
C THR A 22 -0.60 7.00 29.54
N LEU A 23 -1.16 5.84 29.19
CA LEU A 23 -1.00 5.25 27.85
C LEU A 23 -1.64 6.07 26.74
N ARG A 24 -2.70 6.85 27.03
CA ARG A 24 -3.29 7.78 26.06
C ARG A 24 -2.32 8.88 25.62
N ASN A 25 -1.38 9.27 26.48
CA ASN A 25 -0.39 10.31 26.18
C ASN A 25 0.87 9.75 25.50
N PHE A 26 0.91 8.46 25.16
CA PHE A 26 2.07 7.78 24.57
C PHE A 26 1.91 7.53 23.08
N ASP A 27 0.75 7.85 22.49
CA ASP A 27 0.38 7.54 21.10
C ASP A 27 0.63 6.05 20.74
N ILE A 28 0.52 5.17 21.75
CA ILE A 28 0.99 3.77 21.67
C ILE A 28 0.20 2.94 20.66
N ILE A 29 -1.10 3.20 20.50
CA ILE A 29 -1.95 2.45 19.56
C ILE A 29 -1.53 2.75 18.13
N GLU A 30 -1.21 4.00 17.85
CA GLU A 30 -0.80 4.53 16.57
C GLU A 30 0.53 3.89 16.15
N TYR A 31 1.50 3.81 17.07
CA TYR A 31 2.76 3.12 16.79
C TYR A 31 2.61 1.61 16.60
N MET A 32 1.72 0.95 17.35
CA MET A 32 1.39 -0.47 17.13
C MET A 32 0.73 -0.71 15.76
N VAL A 33 -0.13 0.21 15.31
CA VAL A 33 -0.73 0.15 13.96
C VAL A 33 0.33 0.43 12.88
N LEU A 34 1.22 1.39 13.08
CA LEU A 34 2.33 1.67 12.16
C LEU A 34 3.31 0.48 12.07
N GLU A 35 3.54 -0.24 13.16
CA GLU A 35 4.31 -1.50 13.14
C GLU A 35 3.61 -2.55 12.27
N ALA A 36 2.30 -2.77 12.47
CA ALA A 36 1.53 -3.78 11.75
C ALA A 36 1.52 -3.59 10.23
N VAL A 37 1.78 -2.38 9.75
CA VAL A 37 1.88 -2.03 8.32
C VAL A 37 3.31 -1.78 7.85
N GLY A 38 4.31 -2.04 8.69
CA GLY A 38 5.71 -1.86 8.34
C GLY A 38 6.11 -0.41 8.06
N ALA A 39 5.38 0.56 8.63
CA ALA A 39 5.67 1.99 8.49
C ALA A 39 6.59 2.52 9.60
N LEU A 40 6.73 1.80 10.71
CA LEU A 40 7.50 2.27 11.86
C LEU A 40 8.99 2.48 11.53
N HIS A 41 9.64 1.50 10.88
CA HIS A 41 11.07 1.61 10.52
C HIS A 41 11.35 2.74 9.51
N PRO A 42 10.62 2.88 8.39
CA PRO A 42 10.80 4.01 7.48
C PRO A 42 10.59 5.39 8.14
N LEU A 43 9.80 5.47 9.20
CA LEU A 43 9.52 6.69 9.95
C LEU A 43 10.43 6.88 11.17
N LYS A 44 11.48 6.05 11.31
CA LYS A 44 12.45 6.18 12.39
C LYS A 44 13.07 7.58 12.40
N ASP A 45 13.31 8.10 13.61
CA ASP A 45 13.89 9.42 13.86
C ASP A 45 13.03 10.61 13.37
N LYS A 46 11.82 10.37 12.85
CA LYS A 46 10.90 11.45 12.49
C LYS A 46 10.10 11.92 13.72
N PRO A 47 9.85 13.24 13.84
CA PRO A 47 9.09 13.83 14.95
C PRO A 47 7.59 13.60 14.78
N LEU A 48 7.15 12.34 14.72
CA LEU A 48 5.75 11.99 14.52
C LEU A 48 4.89 12.56 15.65
N LEU A 49 3.76 13.14 15.26
CA LEU A 49 2.64 13.44 16.13
C LEU A 49 1.50 12.52 15.69
N SER A 50 0.98 11.71 16.60
CA SER A 50 -0.14 10.83 16.27
C SER A 50 -1.26 11.03 17.28
N VAL A 51 -2.50 10.79 16.88
CA VAL A 51 -3.65 10.88 17.78
C VAL A 51 -4.65 9.76 17.48
N PHE A 52 -4.99 8.99 18.49
CA PHE A 52 -6.03 7.99 18.46
C PHE A 52 -7.31 8.56 19.08
N ARG A 53 -8.40 8.57 18.31
CA ARG A 53 -9.74 8.89 18.83
C ARG A 53 -10.61 7.66 18.79
N LEU A 54 -11.11 7.28 19.96
CA LEU A 54 -12.13 6.24 20.06
C LEU A 54 -13.43 6.74 19.46
N GLY A 55 -13.96 6.02 18.48
CA GLY A 55 -15.04 6.54 17.65
C GLY A 55 -14.50 7.45 16.55
N HIS A 56 -15.05 7.37 15.34
CA HIS A 56 -14.85 8.43 14.35
C HIS A 56 -15.94 9.49 14.50
N THR A 57 -15.56 10.75 14.33
CA THR A 57 -16.48 11.90 14.30
C THR A 57 -16.67 12.45 12.89
N SER A 58 -16.10 11.79 11.88
CA SER A 58 -16.24 12.14 10.47
C SER A 58 -17.67 11.89 9.97
N ASN A 59 -18.09 12.64 8.95
CA ASN A 59 -19.34 12.38 8.24
C ASN A 59 -19.25 11.16 7.32
N CYS A 60 -18.14 10.43 7.30
CA CYS A 60 -18.04 9.13 6.64
C CYS A 60 -19.14 8.18 7.17
N LEU A 61 -20.05 7.79 6.27
CA LEU A 61 -21.10 6.82 6.55
C LEU A 61 -20.59 5.41 6.26
N PHE A 62 -20.78 4.51 7.21
CA PHE A 62 -20.51 3.09 7.06
C PHE A 62 -21.82 2.32 7.14
N GLU A 63 -22.05 1.40 6.21
CA GLU A 63 -23.30 0.62 6.14
C GLU A 63 -23.40 -0.44 7.23
N ASP A 64 -22.25 -0.89 7.74
CA ASP A 64 -22.22 -1.88 8.80
C ASP A 64 -22.26 -1.21 10.18
N SER A 65 -22.78 -1.94 11.16
CA SER A 65 -22.84 -1.47 12.56
C SER A 65 -21.51 -1.68 13.30
N GLN A 66 -20.39 -1.87 12.58
CA GLN A 66 -19.10 -2.15 13.20
C GLN A 66 -18.51 -0.87 13.80
N LYS A 67 -17.91 -1.00 14.98
CA LYS A 67 -17.26 0.12 15.66
C LYS A 67 -15.97 0.49 14.94
N ARG A 68 -15.75 1.79 14.85
CA ARG A 68 -14.60 2.37 14.17
C ARG A 68 -14.02 3.52 14.99
N SER A 69 -12.72 3.68 14.88
CA SER A 69 -11.95 4.73 15.54
C SER A 69 -11.06 5.42 14.51
N SER A 70 -10.65 6.66 14.77
CA SER A 70 -9.74 7.39 13.90
C SER A 70 -8.32 7.40 14.44
N LEU A 71 -7.36 7.30 13.53
CA LEU A 71 -5.95 7.56 13.78
C LEU A 71 -5.52 8.73 12.92
N GLU A 72 -4.89 9.71 13.54
CA GLU A 72 -4.37 10.90 12.90
C GLU A 72 -2.85 10.90 12.97
N PHE A 73 -2.21 11.38 11.91
CA PHE A 73 -0.77 11.41 11.78
C PHE A 73 -0.33 12.77 11.23
N GLY A 74 0.74 13.29 11.81
CA GLY A 74 1.41 14.51 11.40
C GLY A 74 2.80 14.57 11.99
N PHE A 75 3.35 15.77 12.07
CA PHE A 75 4.63 16.02 12.72
C PHE A 75 4.46 17.03 13.84
N LYS A 76 5.20 16.84 14.94
CA LYS A 76 5.30 17.82 16.02
C LYS A 76 5.89 19.09 15.42
N LYS A 77 5.15 20.21 15.53
CA LYS A 77 5.73 21.53 15.22
C LYS A 77 6.83 21.78 16.25
N ASN A 78 8.05 22.02 15.78
CA ASN A 78 9.08 22.56 16.65
C ASN A 78 8.53 23.86 17.23
N SER A 79 8.46 23.94 18.57
CA SER A 79 8.07 25.17 19.24
C SER A 79 8.94 26.30 18.69
N SER A 80 8.29 27.37 18.26
CA SER A 80 8.79 28.45 17.41
C SER A 80 10.03 29.20 17.90
N ASP A 81 10.63 28.79 19.01
CA ASP A 81 11.80 29.44 19.63
C ASP A 81 13.15 28.87 19.15
N SER A 82 13.20 27.73 18.45
CA SER A 82 14.48 27.10 18.09
C SER A 82 14.99 27.34 16.65
N GLY A 83 14.28 28.12 15.82
CA GLY A 83 14.73 28.43 14.46
C GLY A 83 14.90 27.22 13.54
N GLN A 84 14.43 26.03 13.93
CA GLN A 84 14.51 24.83 13.11
C GLN A 84 13.51 24.87 11.96
N SER A 85 14.00 24.46 10.79
CA SER A 85 13.30 24.43 9.50
C SER A 85 11.87 23.91 9.62
N ALA A 86 10.93 24.63 8.99
CA ALA A 86 9.61 24.09 8.70
C ALA A 86 9.76 22.71 8.05
N ILE A 87 8.90 21.77 8.44
CA ILE A 87 8.79 20.46 7.79
C ILE A 87 8.63 20.70 6.29
N SER A 88 9.48 20.04 5.49
CA SER A 88 9.40 20.17 4.05
C SER A 88 8.10 19.55 3.53
N GLU A 89 7.57 20.08 2.42
CA GLU A 89 6.40 19.48 1.76
C GLU A 89 6.69 18.01 1.36
N GLU A 90 7.94 17.73 1.01
CA GLU A 90 8.43 16.38 0.68
C GLU A 90 8.32 15.40 1.87
N ASP A 91 8.71 15.82 3.08
CA ASP A 91 8.53 15.01 4.30
C ASP A 91 7.04 14.73 4.57
N GLY A 92 6.17 15.71 4.29
CA GLY A 92 4.73 15.56 4.40
C GLY A 92 4.18 14.51 3.44
N PHE A 93 4.60 14.54 2.18
CA PHE A 93 4.22 13.53 1.19
C PHE A 93 4.78 12.14 1.52
N ASP A 94 6.02 12.04 1.99
CA ASP A 94 6.60 10.75 2.40
C ASP A 94 5.81 10.14 3.57
N LEU A 95 5.48 10.93 4.60
CA LEU A 95 4.63 10.47 5.72
C LEU A 95 3.29 9.93 5.21
N ILE A 96 2.59 10.72 4.38
CA ILE A 96 1.30 10.31 3.80
C ILE A 96 1.45 8.98 3.05
N ASP A 97 2.52 8.82 2.27
CA ASP A 97 2.77 7.62 1.51
C ASP A 97 3.03 6.39 2.39
N LYS A 98 3.74 6.53 3.52
CA LYS A 98 3.94 5.44 4.49
C LYS A 98 2.64 5.10 5.23
N VAL A 99 1.91 6.10 5.71
CA VAL A 99 0.69 5.89 6.52
C VAL A 99 -0.44 5.29 5.69
N LYS A 100 -0.52 5.60 4.39
CA LYS A 100 -1.46 4.95 3.47
C LYS A 100 -1.30 3.43 3.38
N ALA A 101 -0.20 2.85 3.87
CA ALA A 101 -0.08 1.41 4.02
C ALA A 101 -1.17 0.82 4.94
N ILE A 102 -1.76 1.62 5.84
CA ILE A 102 -2.93 1.26 6.65
C ILE A 102 -4.13 0.89 5.77
N GLU A 103 -4.50 1.74 4.81
CA GLU A 103 -5.60 1.45 3.87
C GLU A 103 -5.38 0.17 3.07
N VAL A 104 -4.11 -0.13 2.82
CA VAL A 104 -3.70 -1.26 1.99
C VAL A 104 -3.62 -2.56 2.79
N LYS A 105 -3.23 -2.51 4.07
CA LYS A 105 -3.23 -3.67 4.99
C LYS A 105 -4.63 -3.97 5.52
N PHE A 106 -5.41 -2.93 5.83
CA PHE A 106 -6.74 -3.01 6.42
C PHE A 106 -7.77 -2.47 5.42
N PRO A 107 -8.28 -3.28 4.48
CA PRO A 107 -9.07 -2.81 3.34
C PRO A 107 -10.45 -2.23 3.72
N LYS A 108 -10.89 -2.41 4.97
CA LYS A 108 -12.11 -1.79 5.51
C LYS A 108 -11.87 -0.43 6.15
N SER A 109 -10.61 0.02 6.18
CA SER A 109 -10.27 1.37 6.61
C SER A 109 -10.47 2.38 5.47
N THR A 110 -10.53 3.66 5.81
CA THR A 110 -10.78 4.73 4.84
C THR A 110 -10.07 6.00 5.28
N HIS A 111 -9.42 6.67 4.33
CA HIS A 111 -8.90 8.03 4.51
C HIS A 111 -10.02 9.00 4.89
N ASP A 112 -9.85 9.72 5.99
CA ASP A 112 -10.76 10.76 6.44
C ASP A 112 -10.32 12.13 5.91
N SER A 113 -10.87 12.51 4.75
CA SER A 113 -10.57 13.79 4.11
C SER A 113 -11.22 15.00 4.81
N GLU A 114 -12.09 14.80 5.80
CA GLU A 114 -12.77 15.91 6.47
C GLU A 114 -11.95 16.50 7.64
N HIS A 115 -10.96 15.76 8.14
CA HIS A 115 -10.13 16.23 9.26
C HIS A 115 -9.29 17.47 8.93
N PHE A 116 -9.09 17.80 7.64
CA PHE A 116 -8.50 19.08 7.24
C PHE A 116 -9.29 20.29 7.78
N TYR A 117 -10.60 20.16 8.02
CA TYR A 117 -11.46 21.26 8.48
C TYR A 117 -11.44 21.47 10.00
N TYR A 118 -11.06 20.45 10.78
CA TYR A 118 -11.06 20.48 12.25
C TYR A 118 -9.64 20.47 12.83
N ASN A 119 -8.65 20.88 12.03
CA ASN A 119 -7.22 20.62 12.20
C ASN A 119 -6.59 21.27 13.45
N HIS A 120 -6.95 20.81 14.64
CA HIS A 120 -6.38 21.26 15.91
C HIS A 120 -4.95 20.73 16.11
N PHE A 121 -4.51 19.73 15.35
CA PHE A 121 -3.28 18.97 15.59
C PHE A 121 -2.23 19.01 14.46
N ASN A 122 -2.40 19.83 13.43
CA ASN A 122 -1.55 19.77 12.20
C ASN A 122 -1.51 18.37 11.59
N THR A 123 -2.65 17.68 11.63
CA THR A 123 -2.85 16.38 11.01
C THR A 123 -2.63 16.51 9.51
N LEU A 124 -1.69 15.72 8.99
CA LEU A 124 -1.40 15.61 7.56
C LEU A 124 -2.21 14.50 6.91
N TYR A 125 -2.54 13.46 7.69
CA TYR A 125 -3.28 12.32 7.22
C TYR A 125 -4.09 11.68 8.36
N ALA A 126 -5.34 11.31 8.07
CA ALA A 126 -6.21 10.65 9.03
C ALA A 126 -6.85 9.41 8.39
N VAL A 127 -6.98 8.34 9.18
CA VAL A 127 -7.58 7.08 8.72
C VAL A 127 -8.60 6.59 9.75
N ILE A 128 -9.76 6.19 9.27
CA ILE A 128 -10.79 5.55 10.07
C ILE A 128 -10.63 4.04 9.91
N MET A 129 -10.48 3.33 11.02
CA MET A 129 -10.26 1.87 11.06
C MET A 129 -11.32 1.19 11.91
N LEU A 130 -11.59 -0.08 11.61
CA LEU A 130 -12.37 -0.95 12.50
C LEU A 130 -11.63 -1.16 13.83
N ASP A 131 -12.36 -1.09 14.94
CA ASP A 131 -11.80 -1.36 16.27
C ASP A 131 -11.19 -2.77 16.35
N ASP A 132 -11.81 -3.75 15.68
CA ASP A 132 -11.31 -5.14 15.62
C ASP A 132 -9.95 -5.24 14.90
N ASP A 133 -9.73 -4.43 13.86
CA ASP A 133 -8.47 -4.44 13.11
C ASP A 133 -7.37 -3.71 13.88
N ILE A 134 -7.72 -2.66 14.63
CA ILE A 134 -6.82 -2.01 15.60
C ILE A 134 -6.45 -2.99 16.71
N GLU A 135 -7.40 -3.75 17.25
CA GLU A 135 -7.13 -4.75 18.28
C GLU A 135 -6.18 -5.85 17.76
N LYS A 136 -6.37 -6.33 16.52
CA LYS A 136 -5.44 -7.27 15.89
C LYS A 136 -4.03 -6.69 15.79
N ALA A 137 -3.92 -5.43 15.34
CA ALA A 137 -2.63 -4.74 15.24
C ALA A 137 -1.94 -4.67 16.62
N ILE A 138 -2.67 -4.24 17.66
CA ILE A 138 -2.21 -4.20 19.05
C ILE A 138 -1.69 -5.58 19.48
N ARG A 139 -2.50 -6.63 19.34
CA ARG A 139 -2.15 -7.99 19.80
C ARG A 139 -0.95 -8.59 19.07
N SER A 140 -0.74 -8.20 17.82
CA SER A 140 0.41 -8.63 17.02
C SER A 140 1.66 -7.77 17.18
N SER A 141 1.56 -6.64 17.87
CA SER A 141 2.67 -5.68 18.02
C SER A 141 3.79 -6.23 18.91
N SER A 142 5.02 -5.83 18.64
CA SER A 142 6.18 -6.25 19.43
C SER A 142 6.08 -5.75 20.87
N VAL A 143 5.52 -4.57 21.11
CA VAL A 143 5.29 -4.06 22.47
C VAL A 143 4.35 -4.96 23.26
N PHE A 144 3.23 -5.39 22.64
CA PHE A 144 2.27 -6.27 23.31
C PHE A 144 2.85 -7.66 23.57
N LEU A 145 3.54 -8.23 22.58
CA LEU A 145 4.18 -9.55 22.70
C LEU A 145 5.32 -9.54 23.73
N ALA A 146 6.12 -8.48 23.76
CA ALA A 146 7.21 -8.31 24.73
C ALA A 146 6.74 -8.07 26.16
N ALA A 147 5.49 -7.64 26.35
CA ALA A 147 4.80 -7.61 27.65
C ALA A 147 4.09 -8.93 27.97
N GLY A 148 4.14 -9.90 27.06
CA GLY A 148 3.58 -11.24 27.17
C GLY A 148 4.37 -12.20 28.05
N ASP A 149 3.91 -13.45 28.01
CA ASP A 149 4.66 -14.60 28.50
C ASP A 149 5.80 -14.93 27.53
N LEU A 150 7.03 -14.63 27.94
CA LEU A 150 8.23 -14.83 27.10
C LEU A 150 8.60 -16.31 26.93
N SER A 151 8.05 -17.22 27.75
CA SER A 151 8.32 -18.65 27.65
C SER A 151 7.72 -19.32 26.42
N GLN A 152 6.82 -18.63 25.73
CA GLN A 152 6.19 -19.08 24.49
C GLN A 152 7.07 -18.88 23.26
N PHE A 153 8.21 -18.18 23.41
CA PHE A 153 9.10 -17.85 22.30
C PHE A 153 10.40 -18.65 22.39
N ASP A 154 10.87 -19.16 21.25
CA ASP A 154 12.22 -19.65 21.10
C ASP A 154 13.25 -18.49 21.11
N LEU A 155 14.54 -18.83 21.23
CA LEU A 155 15.62 -17.85 21.28
C LEU A 155 15.68 -16.93 20.04
N GLY A 156 15.47 -17.48 18.84
CA GLY A 156 15.48 -16.70 17.60
C GLY A 156 14.33 -15.70 17.58
N SER A 157 13.14 -16.14 17.97
CA SER A 157 11.95 -15.29 18.12
C SER A 157 12.14 -14.17 19.14
N LEU A 158 12.78 -14.44 20.29
CA LEU A 158 13.10 -13.42 21.31
C LEU A 158 14.11 -12.39 20.79
N LEU A 159 15.16 -12.84 20.10
CA LEU A 159 16.14 -11.94 19.48
C LEU A 159 15.49 -11.05 18.41
N LEU A 160 14.62 -11.62 17.57
CA LEU A 160 13.88 -10.87 16.56
C LEU A 160 12.92 -9.87 17.19
N LEU A 161 12.20 -10.27 18.24
CA LEU A 161 11.31 -9.39 19.01
C LEU A 161 12.07 -8.18 19.58
N ARG A 162 13.26 -8.41 20.14
CA ARG A 162 14.15 -7.35 20.62
C ARG A 162 14.55 -6.37 19.50
N LYS A 163 14.88 -6.86 18.31
CA LYS A 163 15.22 -6.01 17.16
C LYS A 163 14.02 -5.19 16.68
N LYS A 164 12.81 -5.77 16.68
CA LYS A 164 11.57 -5.04 16.35
C LYS A 164 11.25 -3.93 17.36
N LEU A 165 11.47 -4.15 18.65
CA LEU A 165 11.31 -3.09 19.65
C LEU A 165 12.24 -1.90 19.39
N ALA A 166 13.43 -2.11 18.83
CA ALA A 166 14.31 -1.00 18.48
C ALA A 166 13.72 -0.06 17.40
N CYS A 167 12.72 -0.50 16.62
CA CYS A 167 11.99 0.36 15.70
C CYS A 167 11.11 1.40 16.42
N TYR A 168 10.73 1.16 17.67
CA TYR A 168 9.96 2.11 18.49
C TYR A 168 10.81 3.24 19.06
N GLN A 169 12.12 3.29 18.77
CA GLN A 169 12.99 4.41 19.10
C GLN A 169 12.78 5.60 18.15
N ILE A 170 11.54 6.04 18.06
CA ILE A 170 11.12 7.25 17.35
C ILE A 170 11.26 8.47 18.26
N ALA A 171 10.94 9.67 17.76
CA ALA A 171 11.11 10.92 18.48
C ALA A 171 10.20 11.11 19.72
N ASP A 172 9.40 10.12 20.10
CA ASP A 172 8.61 10.14 21.32
C ASP A 172 9.38 9.49 22.48
N ALA A 173 9.64 10.27 23.54
CA ALA A 173 10.47 9.83 24.66
C ALA A 173 9.80 8.74 25.51
N ASN A 174 8.47 8.77 25.61
CA ASN A 174 7.72 7.83 26.45
C ASN A 174 7.70 6.44 25.83
N ILE A 175 7.37 6.35 24.53
CA ILE A 175 7.37 5.06 23.83
C ILE A 175 8.80 4.51 23.69
N LYS A 176 9.80 5.38 23.52
CA LYS A 176 11.21 5.00 23.50
C LYS A 176 11.62 4.38 24.83
N ALA A 177 11.33 5.02 25.96
CA ALA A 177 11.63 4.48 27.29
C ALA A 177 10.98 3.11 27.50
N LEU A 178 9.69 2.99 27.20
CA LEU A 178 8.97 1.72 27.29
C LEU A 178 9.61 0.61 26.41
N SER A 179 10.02 0.95 25.19
CA SER A 179 10.66 -0.01 24.28
C SER A 179 12.02 -0.51 24.80
N ILE A 180 12.77 0.35 25.51
CA ILE A 180 14.04 -0.02 26.14
C ILE A 180 13.77 -0.95 27.31
N ASP A 181 12.85 -0.61 28.22
CA ASP A 181 12.55 -1.45 29.38
C ASP A 181 12.03 -2.85 28.97
N LEU A 182 11.22 -2.92 27.91
CA LEU A 182 10.77 -4.20 27.33
C LEU A 182 11.92 -4.99 26.68
N SER A 183 12.86 -4.30 26.02
CA SER A 183 14.06 -4.92 25.45
C SER A 183 14.98 -5.49 26.54
N ASP A 184 15.11 -4.79 27.66
CA ASP A 184 15.89 -5.22 28.83
C ASP A 184 15.24 -6.45 29.47
N ARG A 185 13.90 -6.45 29.64
CA ARG A 185 13.14 -7.62 30.10
C ARG A 185 13.40 -8.86 29.24
N ILE A 186 13.39 -8.72 27.91
CA ILE A 186 13.70 -9.83 27.00
C ILE A 186 15.15 -10.30 27.19
N THR A 187 16.10 -9.37 27.35
CA THR A 187 17.51 -9.68 27.55
C THR A 187 17.74 -10.43 28.86
N ASP A 188 17.12 -10.00 29.96
CA ASP A 188 17.18 -10.68 31.26
C ASP A 188 16.57 -12.09 31.20
N TYR A 189 15.43 -12.23 30.53
CA TYR A 189 14.81 -13.53 30.31
C TYR A 189 15.74 -14.45 29.51
N MET A 190 16.33 -13.97 28.41
CA MET A 190 17.25 -14.75 27.60
C MET A 190 18.48 -15.21 28.40
N ASN A 191 19.09 -14.28 29.15
CA ASN A 191 20.26 -14.57 29.98
C ASN A 191 19.98 -15.58 31.11
N SER A 192 18.72 -15.67 31.55
CA SER A 192 18.30 -16.59 32.61
C SER A 192 17.95 -18.00 32.09
N HIS A 193 17.61 -18.14 30.80
CA HIS A 193 17.08 -19.39 30.24
C HIS A 193 17.94 -20.00 29.13
N PHE A 194 18.86 -19.24 28.53
CA PHE A 194 19.72 -19.71 27.45
C PHE A 194 21.20 -19.46 27.75
N ASP A 195 22.04 -20.33 27.20
CA ASP A 195 23.48 -20.17 27.31
C ASP A 195 23.98 -18.95 26.50
N ARG A 196 24.93 -18.20 27.06
CA ARG A 196 25.44 -16.97 26.43
C ARG A 196 26.12 -17.22 25.08
N GLN A 197 26.78 -18.36 24.91
CA GLN A 197 27.39 -18.74 23.64
C GLN A 197 26.31 -19.04 22.60
N LEU A 198 25.23 -19.72 22.99
CA LEU A 198 24.08 -19.96 22.12
C LEU A 198 23.41 -18.65 21.68
N ILE A 199 23.21 -17.70 22.60
CA ILE A 199 22.69 -16.36 22.29
C ILE A 199 23.59 -15.67 21.25
N ALA A 200 24.90 -15.65 21.48
CA ALA A 200 25.86 -15.02 20.57
C ALA A 200 25.92 -15.69 19.19
N GLN A 201 25.76 -17.02 19.12
CA GLN A 201 25.70 -17.76 17.87
C GLN A 201 24.40 -17.54 17.09
N THR A 202 23.28 -17.31 17.79
CA THR A 202 21.95 -17.13 17.17
C THR A 202 21.69 -15.68 16.74
N GLU A 203 22.34 -14.70 17.39
CA GLU A 203 22.12 -13.28 17.09
C GLU A 203 22.36 -12.87 15.63
N PRO A 204 23.42 -13.32 14.93
CA PRO A 204 23.61 -13.02 13.52
C PRO A 204 22.43 -13.48 12.65
N GLU A 205 21.87 -14.65 12.92
CA GLU A 205 20.73 -15.19 12.17
C GLU A 205 19.46 -14.38 12.41
N ALA A 206 19.17 -14.02 13.66
CA ALA A 206 18.06 -13.12 13.97
C ALA A 206 18.24 -11.73 13.32
N GLN A 207 19.48 -11.24 13.20
CA GLN A 207 19.78 -9.99 12.51
C GLN A 207 19.51 -10.09 11.00
N LYS A 208 19.87 -11.20 10.37
CA LYS A 208 19.55 -11.48 8.96
C LYS A 208 18.05 -11.51 8.72
N GLN A 209 17.31 -12.24 9.55
CA GLN A 209 15.84 -12.30 9.47
C GLN A 209 15.20 -10.92 9.63
N PHE A 210 15.69 -10.11 10.56
CA PHE A 210 15.23 -8.73 10.74
C PHE A 210 15.51 -7.89 9.50
N ASN A 211 16.73 -7.95 8.94
CA ASN A 211 17.09 -7.21 7.73
C ASN A 211 16.21 -7.62 6.54
N LEU A 212 15.99 -8.92 6.36
CA LEU A 212 15.12 -9.46 5.32
C LEU A 212 13.68 -8.95 5.46
N MET A 213 13.13 -8.92 6.68
CA MET A 213 11.80 -8.36 6.95
C MET A 213 11.71 -6.88 6.55
N ILE A 214 12.73 -6.08 6.89
CA ILE A 214 12.79 -4.66 6.50
C ILE A 214 12.89 -4.51 4.98
N ALA A 215 13.70 -5.33 4.30
CA ALA A 215 13.84 -5.31 2.85
C ALA A 215 12.53 -5.68 2.14
N ILE A 216 11.83 -6.73 2.59
CA ILE A 216 10.52 -7.15 2.06
C ILE A 216 9.50 -6.02 2.25
N THR A 217 9.45 -5.43 3.43
CA THR A 217 8.55 -4.30 3.74
C THR A 217 8.80 -3.11 2.82
N LYS A 218 10.07 -2.81 2.52
CA LYS A 218 10.44 -1.75 1.59
C LYS A 218 9.94 -2.02 0.18
N GLU A 219 10.09 -3.24 -0.32
CA GLU A 219 9.59 -3.62 -1.65
C GLU A 219 8.05 -3.68 -1.70
N GLU A 220 7.38 -4.02 -0.58
CA GLU A 220 5.93 -3.92 -0.45
C GLU A 220 5.46 -2.47 -0.62
N HIS A 221 6.10 -1.51 0.07
CA HIS A 221 5.80 -0.08 -0.08
C HIS A 221 6.00 0.37 -1.52
N ARG A 222 7.11 -0.05 -2.16
CA ARG A 222 7.38 0.27 -3.56
C ARG A 222 6.31 -0.29 -4.50
N PHE A 223 5.90 -1.55 -4.30
CA PHE A 223 4.81 -2.17 -5.04
C PHE A 223 3.52 -1.37 -4.89
N ASN A 224 3.14 -1.04 -3.65
CA ASN A 224 1.91 -0.29 -3.37
C ASN A 224 1.92 1.10 -4.02
N GLN A 225 3.07 1.77 -4.04
CA GLN A 225 3.23 3.07 -4.67
C GLN A 225 2.98 3.01 -6.19
N ILE A 226 3.61 2.06 -6.91
CA ILE A 226 3.41 1.93 -8.35
C ILE A 226 2.02 1.36 -8.68
N PHE A 227 1.50 0.45 -7.85
CA PHE A 227 0.17 -0.14 -8.02
C PHE A 227 -0.95 0.88 -7.83
N ARG A 228 -0.77 1.87 -6.95
CA ARG A 228 -1.74 2.96 -6.75
C ARG A 228 -1.97 3.77 -8.03
N ARG A 229 -0.89 4.10 -8.76
CA ARG A 229 -0.97 4.84 -10.03
C ARG A 229 -1.73 4.05 -11.09
N LEU A 230 -1.43 2.75 -11.21
CA LEU A 230 -2.16 1.86 -12.09
C LEU A 230 -3.64 1.75 -11.67
N SER A 231 -3.90 1.52 -10.39
CA SER A 231 -5.25 1.35 -9.84
C SER A 231 -6.15 2.55 -10.11
N TYR A 232 -5.62 3.78 -10.08
CA TYR A 232 -6.36 4.98 -10.47
C TYR A 232 -6.87 4.87 -11.92
N ARG A 233 -6.01 4.46 -12.86
CA ARG A 233 -6.40 4.28 -14.27
C ARG A 233 -7.35 3.10 -14.48
N LEU A 234 -7.15 2.01 -13.75
CA LEU A 234 -8.05 0.85 -13.82
C LEU A 234 -9.43 1.18 -13.26
N SER A 235 -9.50 1.98 -12.20
CA SER A 235 -10.75 2.49 -11.64
C SER A 235 -11.47 3.41 -12.63
N GLU A 236 -10.75 4.30 -13.32
CA GLU A 236 -11.31 5.15 -14.37
C GLU A 236 -11.97 4.32 -15.50
N LEU A 237 -11.29 3.27 -15.97
CA LEU A 237 -11.84 2.35 -16.97
C LEU A 237 -13.06 1.58 -16.44
N THR A 238 -12.97 1.10 -15.20
CA THR A 238 -14.04 0.36 -14.53
C THR A 238 -15.29 1.23 -14.40
N ASN A 239 -15.13 2.48 -13.96
CA ASN A 239 -16.19 3.47 -13.87
C ASN A 239 -16.85 3.67 -15.24
N LYS A 240 -16.08 3.96 -16.30
CA LYS A 240 -16.62 4.15 -17.67
C LYS A 240 -17.45 2.96 -18.18
N GLY A 241 -17.12 1.72 -17.81
CA GLY A 241 -17.90 0.54 -18.21
C GLY A 241 -18.98 0.10 -17.24
N THR A 242 -19.18 0.80 -16.13
CA THR A 242 -20.18 0.46 -15.10
C THR A 242 -21.43 1.31 -15.28
N PRO A 243 -22.60 0.72 -15.61
CA PRO A 243 -23.82 1.49 -15.92
C PRO A 243 -24.48 2.11 -14.67
N PHE A 244 -24.32 1.46 -13.53
CA PHE A 244 -24.92 1.88 -12.27
C PHE A 244 -23.97 1.65 -11.11
N PHE A 245 -23.96 2.56 -10.14
CA PHE A 245 -23.29 2.37 -8.87
C PHE A 245 -24.29 1.92 -7.81
N GLU A 246 -23.86 0.99 -6.97
CA GLU A 246 -24.57 0.68 -5.72
C GLU A 246 -24.47 1.93 -4.83
N SER A 247 -25.62 2.47 -4.44
CA SER A 247 -25.68 3.54 -3.45
C SER A 247 -25.87 2.93 -2.08
N SER A 248 -24.90 3.17 -1.21
CA SER A 248 -24.97 2.79 0.19
C SER A 248 -25.81 3.74 1.05
N ILE A 249 -26.09 4.93 0.54
CA ILE A 249 -26.59 6.06 1.34
C ILE A 249 -28.08 6.31 1.08
N ILE A 250 -28.60 5.91 -0.07
CA ILE A 250 -29.96 6.24 -0.49
C ILE A 250 -30.73 4.93 -0.78
N PRO A 251 -31.84 4.63 -0.07
CA PRO A 251 -32.68 3.46 -0.34
C PRO A 251 -33.47 3.56 -1.66
N HIS A 252 -33.11 4.49 -2.55
CA HIS A 252 -33.80 4.77 -3.82
C HIS A 252 -33.20 4.02 -5.02
N GLY A 253 -32.45 2.94 -4.78
CA GLY A 253 -31.95 2.05 -5.82
C GLY A 253 -30.63 2.52 -6.47
N PRO A 254 -30.15 1.79 -7.49
CA PRO A 254 -28.87 2.06 -8.14
C PRO A 254 -28.80 3.48 -8.73
N ILE A 255 -27.66 4.17 -8.54
CA ILE A 255 -27.41 5.49 -9.13
C ILE A 255 -26.91 5.30 -10.56
N SER A 256 -27.59 5.88 -11.54
CA SER A 256 -27.15 5.86 -12.94
C SER A 256 -25.81 6.57 -13.11
N ASN A 257 -24.86 5.92 -13.77
CA ASN A 257 -23.56 6.50 -14.06
C ASN A 257 -23.61 7.37 -15.32
N VAL A 258 -23.57 8.69 -15.14
CA VAL A 258 -23.54 9.67 -16.25
C VAL A 258 -22.32 9.54 -17.16
N ARG A 259 -21.27 8.84 -16.72
CA ARG A 259 -20.04 8.57 -17.49
C ARG A 259 -20.02 7.19 -18.14
N TYR A 260 -21.12 6.44 -18.03
CA TYR A 260 -21.20 5.12 -18.63
C TYR A 260 -21.07 5.19 -20.15
N ASN A 261 -20.26 4.29 -20.68
CA ASN A 261 -20.12 4.02 -22.09
C ASN A 261 -20.08 2.51 -22.30
N SER A 262 -21.07 1.96 -23.00
CA SER A 262 -21.19 0.53 -23.26
C SER A 262 -19.98 -0.07 -23.97
N ASN A 263 -19.24 0.73 -24.75
CA ASN A 263 -18.01 0.27 -25.40
C ASN A 263 -16.96 -0.14 -24.35
N TYR A 264 -16.94 0.51 -23.18
CA TYR A 264 -16.00 0.21 -22.10
C TYR A 264 -16.41 -0.99 -21.25
N ALA A 265 -17.59 -1.60 -21.43
CA ALA A 265 -18.05 -2.69 -20.56
C ALA A 265 -17.07 -3.87 -20.48
N LYS A 266 -16.55 -4.32 -21.65
CA LYS A 266 -15.54 -5.39 -21.69
C LYS A 266 -14.24 -4.96 -21.01
N ILE A 267 -13.76 -3.76 -21.29
CA ILE A 267 -12.46 -3.28 -20.76
C ILE A 267 -12.51 -3.02 -19.26
N ALA A 268 -13.65 -2.56 -18.76
CA ALA A 268 -13.93 -2.40 -17.34
C ALA A 268 -13.86 -3.75 -16.61
N SER A 269 -14.44 -4.81 -17.18
CA SER A 269 -14.34 -6.16 -16.61
C SER A 269 -12.88 -6.63 -16.50
N ILE A 270 -12.07 -6.41 -17.54
CA ILE A 270 -10.65 -6.75 -17.54
C ILE A 270 -9.89 -5.91 -16.50
N ALA A 271 -10.14 -4.61 -16.42
CA ALA A 271 -9.50 -3.71 -15.45
C ALA A 271 -9.83 -4.09 -13.99
N LYS A 272 -11.09 -4.45 -13.72
CA LYS A 272 -11.55 -4.96 -12.42
C LYS A 272 -10.87 -6.29 -12.08
N SER A 273 -10.81 -7.22 -13.04
CA SER A 273 -10.12 -8.49 -12.87
C SER A 273 -8.63 -8.28 -12.54
N LEU A 274 -7.93 -7.46 -13.33
CA LEU A 274 -6.51 -7.15 -13.12
C LEU A 274 -6.27 -6.56 -11.72
N THR A 275 -7.07 -5.58 -11.31
CA THR A 275 -6.95 -4.94 -9.99
C THR A 275 -7.16 -5.96 -8.87
N THR A 276 -8.17 -6.83 -9.01
CA THR A 276 -8.49 -7.86 -8.02
C THR A 276 -7.37 -8.89 -7.92
N THR A 277 -6.87 -9.39 -9.05
CA THR A 277 -5.79 -10.38 -9.10
C THR A 277 -4.48 -9.82 -8.52
N LEU A 278 -4.06 -8.61 -8.92
CA LEU A 278 -2.83 -8.01 -8.41
C LEU A 278 -2.91 -7.73 -6.91
N ARG A 279 -4.06 -7.25 -6.42
CA ARG A 279 -4.28 -7.02 -4.98
C ARG A 279 -4.26 -8.33 -4.21
N ALA A 280 -4.93 -9.38 -4.72
CA ALA A 280 -4.94 -10.70 -4.08
C ALA A 280 -3.53 -11.31 -4.04
N ALA A 281 -2.79 -11.27 -5.15
CA ALA A 281 -1.42 -11.77 -5.24
C ALA A 281 -0.48 -11.03 -4.26
N ARG A 282 -0.60 -9.70 -4.17
CA ARG A 282 0.15 -8.89 -3.20
C ARG A 282 -0.22 -9.29 -1.76
N ASN A 283 -1.50 -9.40 -1.45
CA ASN A 283 -1.95 -9.78 -0.11
C ASN A 283 -1.51 -11.20 0.27
N ASP A 284 -1.53 -12.14 -0.66
CA ASP A 284 -1.06 -13.50 -0.40
C ASP A 284 0.45 -13.52 -0.17
N PHE A 285 1.24 -12.81 -0.97
CA PHE A 285 2.69 -12.84 -0.83
C PHE A 285 3.18 -12.12 0.44
N PHE A 286 2.77 -10.87 0.67
CA PHE A 286 3.36 -10.04 1.74
C PHE A 286 2.76 -10.26 3.13
N ASN A 287 1.58 -10.90 3.25
CA ASN A 287 0.99 -11.20 4.56
C ASN A 287 1.38 -12.57 5.11
N ASN A 288 2.23 -13.33 4.40
CA ASN A 288 2.61 -14.67 4.78
C ASN A 288 4.14 -14.83 4.80
N PRO A 289 4.67 -15.91 5.42
CA PRO A 289 6.10 -16.20 5.39
C PRO A 289 6.64 -16.27 3.96
N VAL A 290 7.79 -15.63 3.74
CA VAL A 290 8.39 -15.45 2.41
C VAL A 290 9.38 -16.57 2.11
N SER A 291 9.28 -17.14 0.91
CA SER A 291 10.21 -18.14 0.36
C SER A 291 10.50 -17.87 -1.12
N GLN A 292 11.55 -18.48 -1.66
CA GLN A 292 11.89 -18.35 -3.09
C GLN A 292 10.75 -18.84 -4.01
N GLU A 293 10.11 -19.96 -3.67
CA GLU A 293 8.98 -20.50 -4.43
C GLU A 293 7.82 -19.53 -4.45
N ARG A 294 7.52 -18.88 -3.32
CA ARG A 294 6.45 -17.89 -3.24
C ARG A 294 6.75 -16.63 -4.05
N VAL A 295 8.01 -16.21 -4.12
CA VAL A 295 8.41 -15.09 -5.01
C VAL A 295 8.16 -15.45 -6.46
N ILE A 296 8.51 -16.68 -6.87
CA ILE A 296 8.27 -17.16 -8.23
C ILE A 296 6.76 -17.22 -8.52
N GLN A 297 5.97 -17.76 -7.60
CA GLN A 297 4.50 -17.80 -7.73
C GLN A 297 3.90 -16.39 -7.83
N PHE A 298 4.30 -15.48 -6.95
CA PHE A 298 3.86 -14.09 -6.95
C PHE A 298 4.21 -13.39 -8.27
N GLN A 299 5.44 -13.58 -8.75
CA GLN A 299 5.89 -13.08 -10.04
C GLN A 299 5.03 -13.62 -11.19
N THR A 300 4.84 -14.93 -11.26
CA THR A 300 4.05 -15.58 -12.32
C THR A 300 2.61 -15.05 -12.35
N ILE A 301 1.93 -15.02 -11.20
CA ILE A 301 0.55 -14.50 -11.10
C ILE A 301 0.46 -13.05 -11.61
N CYS A 302 1.41 -12.20 -11.21
CA CYS A 302 1.43 -10.81 -11.65
C CYS A 302 1.68 -10.68 -13.16
N ILE A 303 2.69 -11.37 -13.69
CA ILE A 303 3.07 -11.29 -15.10
C ILE A 303 1.96 -11.84 -16.00
N ASP A 304 1.32 -12.95 -15.62
CA ASP A 304 0.23 -13.55 -16.39
C ASP A 304 -0.98 -12.61 -16.44
N ALA A 305 -1.35 -12.03 -15.29
CA ALA A 305 -2.45 -11.06 -15.20
C ALA A 305 -2.17 -9.80 -16.05
N ILE A 306 -0.95 -9.27 -15.98
CA ILE A 306 -0.51 -8.11 -16.77
C ILE A 306 -0.52 -8.44 -18.26
N THR A 307 0.03 -9.59 -18.66
CA THR A 307 0.12 -10.03 -20.06
C THR A 307 -1.27 -10.19 -20.68
N HIS A 308 -2.18 -10.84 -19.96
CA HIS A 308 -3.58 -10.98 -20.37
C HIS A 308 -4.25 -9.61 -20.54
N ALA A 309 -4.15 -8.72 -19.54
CA ALA A 309 -4.76 -7.40 -19.58
C ALA A 309 -4.16 -6.51 -20.69
N LYS A 310 -2.84 -6.54 -20.90
CA LYS A 310 -2.17 -5.82 -22.01
C LYS A 310 -2.74 -6.24 -23.35
N GLY A 311 -2.91 -7.54 -23.58
CA GLY A 311 -3.50 -8.08 -24.81
C GLY A 311 -4.90 -7.54 -25.07
N GLU A 312 -5.76 -7.49 -24.05
CA GLU A 312 -7.13 -6.96 -24.18
C GLU A 312 -7.15 -5.42 -24.29
N PHE A 313 -6.28 -4.71 -23.56
CA PHE A 313 -6.15 -3.25 -23.63
C PHE A 313 -5.68 -2.78 -25.00
N ALA A 314 -4.80 -3.53 -25.65
CA ALA A 314 -4.38 -3.27 -27.02
C ALA A 314 -5.54 -3.47 -28.03
N LYS A 315 -6.34 -4.53 -27.88
CA LYS A 315 -7.51 -4.81 -28.75
C LYS A 315 -8.61 -3.77 -28.64
N PHE A 316 -8.81 -3.19 -27.46
CA PHE A 316 -9.88 -2.20 -27.22
C PHE A 316 -9.78 -0.97 -28.14
N ARG A 317 -8.56 -0.59 -28.54
CA ARG A 317 -8.31 0.47 -29.53
C ARG A 317 -8.31 0.02 -30.99
N GLY A 318 -8.79 -1.19 -31.29
CA GLY A 318 -8.91 -1.69 -32.66
C GLY A 318 -9.65 -0.71 -33.59
N PHE A 319 -9.36 -0.82 -34.90
CA PHE A 319 -9.73 0.12 -35.97
C PHE A 319 -11.22 0.54 -36.05
N ALA A 320 -12.13 -0.11 -35.32
CA ALA A 320 -13.55 0.21 -35.30
C ALA A 320 -13.99 1.16 -34.16
N ASN A 321 -13.33 1.14 -32.99
CA ASN A 321 -13.85 1.84 -31.80
C ASN A 321 -13.30 3.27 -31.65
N TRP A 322 -12.14 3.58 -32.21
CA TRP A 322 -11.54 4.92 -32.13
C TRP A 322 -12.34 5.99 -32.87
N TYR A 323 -13.01 5.61 -33.96
CA TYR A 323 -13.83 6.54 -34.73
C TYR A 323 -14.94 7.10 -33.85
N ASN A 324 -15.53 6.25 -33.00
CA ASN A 324 -16.62 6.61 -32.09
C ASN A 324 -16.16 7.47 -30.89
N GLU A 325 -14.85 7.56 -30.61
CA GLU A 325 -14.30 8.37 -29.51
C GLU A 325 -13.75 9.74 -29.97
N LEU A 326 -13.70 10.00 -31.28
CA LEU A 326 -13.30 11.31 -31.79
C LEU A 326 -14.35 12.38 -31.47
N ASN A 327 -13.89 13.62 -31.29
CA ASN A 327 -14.79 14.78 -31.23
C ASN A 327 -15.69 14.76 -32.49
N PRO A 328 -17.01 15.02 -32.37
CA PRO A 328 -17.93 15.03 -33.52
C PRO A 328 -17.41 15.83 -34.72
N VAL A 329 -16.72 16.94 -34.46
CA VAL A 329 -16.09 17.76 -35.51
C VAL A 329 -15.03 16.99 -36.29
N LEU A 330 -14.17 16.22 -35.62
CA LEU A 330 -13.16 15.36 -36.25
C LEU A 330 -13.79 14.18 -36.98
N GLN A 331 -14.87 13.59 -36.44
CA GLN A 331 -15.63 12.55 -37.12
C GLN A 331 -16.19 13.08 -38.45
N SER A 332 -16.78 14.29 -38.44
CA SER A 332 -17.29 14.95 -39.64
C SER A 332 -16.19 15.25 -40.65
N ILE A 333 -15.03 15.75 -40.21
CA ILE A 333 -13.88 15.99 -41.09
C ILE A 333 -13.39 14.69 -41.74
N ILE A 334 -13.28 13.60 -40.99
CA ILE A 334 -12.88 12.28 -41.53
C ILE A 334 -13.94 11.74 -42.50
N GLN A 335 -15.23 11.94 -42.20
CA GLN A 335 -16.32 11.58 -43.12
C GLN A 335 -16.20 12.36 -44.43
N CYS A 336 -15.99 13.68 -44.35
CA CYS A 336 -15.76 14.54 -45.51
C CYS A 336 -14.53 14.13 -46.31
N ILE A 337 -13.42 13.81 -45.64
CA ILE A 337 -12.20 13.31 -46.30
C ILE A 337 -12.47 11.95 -46.96
N ARG A 338 -13.24 11.04 -46.35
CA ARG A 338 -13.62 9.77 -46.99
C ARG A 338 -14.51 9.98 -48.22
N THR A 339 -15.45 10.92 -48.17
CA THR A 339 -16.29 11.28 -49.30
C THR A 339 -15.46 11.91 -50.43
N ILE A 340 -14.56 12.84 -50.10
CA ILE A 340 -13.66 13.49 -51.05
C ILE A 340 -12.64 12.49 -51.60
N ALA A 341 -12.10 11.60 -50.77
CA ALA A 341 -11.19 10.54 -51.19
C ALA A 341 -11.89 9.49 -52.06
N GLY A 342 -13.18 9.20 -51.83
CA GLY A 342 -13.98 8.38 -52.75
C GLY A 342 -14.16 9.04 -54.12
N ILE A 343 -14.21 10.38 -54.18
CA ILE A 343 -14.26 11.17 -55.42
C ILE A 343 -12.87 11.26 -56.08
N ILE A 344 -11.80 11.38 -55.29
CA ILE A 344 -10.41 11.55 -55.76
C ILE A 344 -9.70 10.21 -56.03
N ALA A 345 -10.22 9.08 -55.54
CA ALA A 345 -9.67 7.74 -55.77
C ALA A 345 -9.62 7.34 -57.25
N GLY A 346 -10.22 8.13 -58.13
CA GLY A 346 -10.00 8.01 -59.56
C GLY A 346 -8.64 8.49 -60.09
N LEU A 347 -7.87 9.35 -59.39
CA LEU A 347 -6.96 10.23 -60.15
C LEU A 347 -5.58 10.69 -59.65
N THR A 348 -4.93 10.16 -58.58
CA THR A 348 -3.43 10.19 -58.34
C THR A 348 -2.96 10.49 -56.89
N VAL A 349 -3.84 10.92 -55.98
CA VAL A 349 -3.40 11.48 -54.67
C VAL A 349 -3.16 10.42 -53.57
N ILE A 350 -3.54 9.16 -53.82
CA ILE A 350 -3.57 8.08 -52.81
C ILE A 350 -2.19 7.78 -52.20
N PRO A 351 -1.10 7.53 -52.94
CA PRO A 351 0.13 7.03 -52.33
C PRO A 351 0.77 8.02 -51.35
N ALA A 352 0.76 9.32 -51.66
CA ALA A 352 1.41 10.36 -50.86
C ALA A 352 0.67 10.63 -49.53
N ILE A 353 -0.67 10.66 -49.55
CA ILE A 353 -1.47 10.81 -48.32
C ILE A 353 -1.35 9.55 -47.45
N PHE A 354 -1.31 8.36 -48.04
CA PHE A 354 -1.10 7.13 -47.27
C PHE A 354 0.30 7.07 -46.65
N THR A 355 1.37 7.49 -47.35
CA THR A 355 2.70 7.57 -46.71
C THR A 355 2.75 8.60 -45.59
N GLU A 356 2.15 9.78 -45.76
CA GLU A 356 2.12 10.81 -44.71
C GLU A 356 1.19 10.41 -43.54
N MET A 357 0.13 9.64 -43.79
CA MET A 357 -0.77 9.17 -42.74
C MET A 357 -0.16 8.01 -41.95
N TYR A 358 0.51 7.06 -42.60
CA TYR A 358 0.93 5.78 -42.00
C TYR A 358 2.38 5.75 -41.49
N THR A 359 3.18 6.80 -41.71
CA THR A 359 4.52 6.93 -41.09
C THR A 359 4.42 7.08 -39.57
N GLU A 360 5.48 6.72 -38.83
CA GLU A 360 5.55 6.90 -37.37
C GLU A 360 5.33 8.36 -36.92
N ARG A 361 5.72 9.32 -37.76
CA ARG A 361 5.49 10.76 -37.57
C ARG A 361 4.22 11.28 -38.25
N GLY A 362 3.50 10.42 -38.94
CA GLY A 362 2.27 10.74 -39.66
C GLY A 362 1.08 10.98 -38.76
N TYR A 363 -0.10 11.28 -39.32
CA TYR A 363 -1.31 11.46 -38.51
C TYR A 363 -1.69 10.18 -37.74
N ILE A 364 -1.60 9.01 -38.38
CA ILE A 364 -1.85 7.71 -37.72
C ILE A 364 -0.75 7.43 -36.67
N GLY A 365 0.52 7.63 -37.02
CA GLY A 365 1.63 7.51 -36.07
C GLY A 365 1.46 8.43 -34.86
N THR A 366 1.21 9.72 -35.07
CA THR A 366 1.19 10.74 -34.01
C THR A 366 -0.05 10.65 -33.12
N PHE A 367 -1.23 10.37 -33.67
CA PHE A 367 -2.49 10.33 -32.91
C PHE A 367 -2.91 8.90 -32.50
N PHE A 368 -2.41 7.86 -33.17
CA PHE A 368 -2.89 6.49 -33.01
C PHE A 368 -1.81 5.47 -32.63
N SER A 369 -0.50 5.75 -32.81
CA SER A 369 0.56 4.94 -32.18
C SER A 369 0.73 5.23 -30.68
N ASN A 370 0.13 6.32 -30.21
CA ASN A 370 0.20 6.72 -28.82
C ASN A 370 -0.63 5.78 -27.95
N LYS A 371 0.03 4.83 -27.29
CA LYS A 371 -0.54 3.91 -26.28
C LYS A 371 -1.54 4.64 -25.36
N THR A 372 -2.67 3.99 -25.03
CA THR A 372 -3.66 4.57 -24.09
C THR A 372 -2.98 4.92 -22.77
N GLY A 373 -3.52 5.91 -22.04
CA GLY A 373 -3.01 6.24 -20.70
C GLY A 373 -2.94 5.01 -19.80
N SER A 374 -3.96 4.15 -19.83
CA SER A 374 -4.00 2.91 -19.05
C SER A 374 -2.97 1.87 -19.51
N LEU A 375 -2.71 1.73 -20.81
CA LEU A 375 -1.66 0.84 -21.31
C LEU A 375 -0.27 1.37 -20.96
N LYS A 376 -0.03 2.68 -21.08
CA LYS A 376 1.23 3.31 -20.65
C LYS A 376 1.48 3.09 -19.16
N GLU A 377 0.47 3.29 -18.32
CA GLU A 377 0.60 3.03 -16.87
C GLU A 377 0.77 1.55 -16.54
N LEU A 378 0.11 0.64 -17.26
CA LEU A 378 0.30 -0.80 -17.10
C LEU A 378 1.72 -1.24 -17.46
N GLU A 379 2.29 -0.71 -18.54
CA GLU A 379 3.68 -0.97 -18.92
C GLU A 379 4.68 -0.36 -17.94
N ARG A 380 4.40 0.83 -17.40
CA ARG A 380 5.23 1.42 -16.33
C ARG A 380 5.20 0.57 -15.07
N PHE A 381 4.02 0.06 -14.69
CA PHE A 381 3.87 -0.85 -13.57
C PHE A 381 4.66 -2.15 -13.80
N GLU A 382 4.49 -2.78 -14.96
CA GLU A 382 5.24 -3.97 -15.37
C GLU A 382 6.75 -3.72 -15.32
N GLN A 383 7.24 -2.62 -15.90
CA GLN A 383 8.65 -2.24 -15.84
C GLN A 383 9.16 -2.09 -14.39
N GLY A 384 8.37 -1.47 -13.50
CA GLY A 384 8.72 -1.37 -12.07
C GLY A 384 8.83 -2.72 -11.36
N LEU A 385 8.12 -3.75 -11.85
CA LEU A 385 8.19 -5.11 -11.33
C LEU A 385 9.38 -5.90 -11.89
N VAL A 386 9.57 -5.88 -13.21
CA VAL A 386 10.44 -6.84 -13.94
C VAL A 386 11.79 -6.27 -14.38
N ALA A 387 11.99 -4.95 -14.37
CA ALA A 387 13.27 -4.37 -14.76
C ALA A 387 14.41 -4.89 -13.88
N LYS A 388 15.65 -4.75 -14.35
CA LYS A 388 16.83 -4.90 -13.49
C LYS A 388 16.68 -3.94 -12.30
N GLU A 389 16.88 -4.44 -11.09
CA GLU A 389 16.56 -3.73 -9.84
C GLU A 389 15.08 -3.35 -9.63
N GLY A 390 14.18 -3.98 -10.38
CA GLY A 390 12.75 -4.01 -10.13
C GLY A 390 12.42 -4.79 -8.86
N ILE A 391 11.14 -4.78 -8.48
CA ILE A 391 10.69 -5.41 -7.23
C ILE A 391 11.02 -6.90 -7.20
N PHE A 392 10.80 -7.64 -8.29
CA PHE A 392 11.08 -9.09 -8.30
C PHE A 392 12.57 -9.41 -8.25
N ASP A 393 13.40 -8.63 -8.92
CA ASP A 393 14.85 -8.81 -8.90
C ASP A 393 15.39 -8.58 -7.47
N ARG A 394 15.00 -7.48 -6.84
CA ARG A 394 15.39 -7.16 -5.45
C ARG A 394 14.90 -8.22 -4.47
N LEU A 395 13.62 -8.60 -4.52
CA LEU A 395 13.10 -9.66 -3.65
C LEU A 395 13.91 -10.95 -3.77
N LYS A 396 14.23 -11.39 -5.00
CA LYS A 396 15.06 -12.59 -5.21
C LYS A 396 16.46 -12.43 -4.64
N THR A 397 17.10 -11.29 -4.85
CA THR A 397 18.43 -11.01 -4.32
C THR A 397 18.44 -11.05 -2.79
N GLU A 398 17.55 -10.30 -2.14
CA GLU A 398 17.48 -10.22 -0.68
C GLU A 398 17.18 -11.59 -0.05
N ILE A 399 16.22 -12.34 -0.61
CA ILE A 399 15.87 -13.67 -0.12
C ILE A 399 17.00 -14.68 -0.33
N THR A 400 17.75 -14.58 -1.43
CA THR A 400 18.88 -15.49 -1.71
C THR A 400 20.08 -15.18 -0.83
N LEU A 401 20.35 -13.91 -0.56
CA LEU A 401 21.45 -13.49 0.32
C LEU A 401 21.21 -13.91 1.76
N GLU A 402 19.97 -13.81 2.24
CA GLU A 402 19.64 -13.99 3.65
C GLU A 402 19.18 -15.41 4.01
N LEU A 403 18.75 -16.25 3.05
CA LEU A 403 18.27 -17.63 3.30
C LEU A 403 19.02 -18.74 2.53
N PRO A 404 20.37 -18.79 2.48
CA PRO A 404 21.07 -19.87 1.78
C PRO A 404 20.86 -21.26 2.41
N GLU A 405 20.54 -21.37 3.70
CA GLU A 405 20.47 -22.64 4.44
C GLU A 405 19.07 -23.02 4.98
N PHE A 406 18.06 -22.15 4.82
CA PHE A 406 16.72 -22.39 5.39
C PHE A 406 15.95 -23.54 4.70
N ASN A 407 16.39 -23.95 3.51
CA ASN A 407 15.86 -25.13 2.81
C ASN A 407 16.27 -26.48 3.44
N ALA A 408 17.19 -26.49 4.41
CA ALA A 408 17.62 -27.72 5.09
C ALA A 408 16.88 -28.02 6.41
N PHE A 409 16.27 -27.01 7.05
CA PHE A 409 15.71 -27.13 8.41
C PHE A 409 14.18 -27.20 8.50
N LEU A 410 13.47 -27.12 7.36
CA LEU A 410 12.01 -27.25 7.29
C LEU A 410 11.57 -28.44 6.42
N LYS A 411 12.17 -29.60 6.63
CA LYS A 411 11.43 -30.86 6.45
C LYS A 411 10.91 -31.27 7.83
N PRO A 412 9.62 -31.62 7.95
CA PRO A 412 9.02 -32.05 9.20
C PRO A 412 9.72 -33.25 9.82
#